data_AF-A0A969BL57-F1
#
_entry.id   AF-A0A969BL57-F1
#
_cell.length_a   1.000
_cell.length_b   1.000
_cell.length_c   1.000
_cell.angle_alpha   90.00
_cell.angle_beta   90.00
_cell.angle_gamma   90.00
#
_symmetry.space_group_name_H-M   'P 1'
#
loop_
_entity.id
_entity.type
_entity.pdbx_description
1 polymer ?
#
loop_
_entity_poly.entity_id
_entity_poly.type
_entity_poly.pdbx_seq_one_letter_code
_entity_poly.pdbx_strand_id
1 'polypeptide(L)'
;MDNLNEFLRREYYDNTVQAYLIAAGGILLGLAVVRAFRKVILKKIKNLAATTQMRYDDLVVEGIEKFGLPIVNLAIVYWGVKTLTLPEKAGHVVGVALAVVVAYFLI
;
A
#
# COMPACT_ATOMS: atom_id res chain seq x y z
N MET A 1 -22.24 19.74 -21.37
CA MET A 1 -20.94 19.26 -20.84
C MET A 1 -21.19 17.96 -20.09
N ASP A 2 -21.91 17.02 -20.72
CA ASP A 2 -22.63 15.95 -19.99
C ASP A 2 -21.98 14.57 -20.13
N ASN A 3 -21.13 14.40 -21.15
CA ASN A 3 -20.50 13.12 -21.50
C ASN A 3 -19.53 12.59 -20.43
N LEU A 4 -18.86 13.47 -19.68
CA LEU A 4 -17.89 13.06 -18.65
C LEU A 4 -18.59 12.45 -17.43
N ASN A 5 -19.70 13.04 -17.01
CA ASN A 5 -20.47 12.54 -15.86
C ASN A 5 -21.12 11.20 -16.19
N GLU A 6 -21.58 11.02 -17.44
CA GLU A 6 -22.11 9.75 -17.91
C GLU A 6 -21.02 8.67 -17.95
N PHE A 7 -19.81 9.01 -18.41
CA PHE A 7 -18.68 8.10 -18.40
C PHE A 7 -18.25 7.69 -16.98
N LEU A 8 -18.17 8.65 -16.05
CA LEU A 8 -17.77 8.39 -14.66
C LEU A 8 -18.78 7.53 -13.89
N ARG A 9 -20.07 7.65 -14.22
CA ARG A 9 -21.16 6.89 -13.59
C ARG A 9 -21.39 5.52 -14.23
N ARG A 10 -20.72 5.19 -15.34
CA ARG A 10 -20.82 3.87 -15.95
C ARG A 10 -20.31 2.81 -14.97
N GLU A 11 -21.10 1.76 -14.78
CA GLU A 11 -20.80 0.66 -13.86
C GLU A 11 -20.13 -0.51 -14.58
N TYR A 12 -19.11 -1.07 -13.93
CA TYR A 12 -18.45 -2.31 -14.31
C TYR A 12 -18.21 -3.14 -13.03
N TYR A 13 -18.72 -4.38 -13.01
CA TYR A 13 -18.63 -5.25 -11.83
C TYR A 13 -19.08 -4.55 -10.54
N ASP A 14 -20.30 -3.99 -10.54
CA ASP A 14 -20.91 -3.28 -9.39
C ASP A 14 -20.12 -2.07 -8.85
N ASN A 15 -19.22 -1.52 -9.67
CA ASN A 15 -18.45 -0.33 -9.33
C ASN A 15 -18.47 0.67 -10.48
N THR A 16 -18.62 1.95 -10.15
CA THR A 16 -18.53 3.02 -11.15
C THR A 16 -17.09 3.24 -11.61
N VAL A 17 -16.89 3.76 -12.82
CA VAL A 17 -15.56 4.19 -13.29
C VAL A 17 -14.92 5.16 -12.30
N GLN A 18 -15.72 6.05 -11.70
CA GLN A 18 -15.25 6.94 -10.65
C GLN A 18 -14.69 6.18 -9.43
N ALA A 19 -15.35 5.11 -8.98
CA ALA A 19 -14.87 4.30 -7.86
C ALA A 19 -13.49 3.67 -8.17
N TYR A 20 -13.30 3.15 -9.38
CA TYR A 20 -11.99 2.64 -9.82
C TYR A 20 -10.92 3.72 -9.85
N LEU A 21 -11.24 4.93 -10.29
CA LEU A 21 -10.30 6.06 -10.30
C LEU A 21 -9.92 6.50 -8.88
N ILE A 22 -10.88 6.52 -7.95
CA ILE A 22 -10.60 6.83 -6.54
C ILE A 22 -9.73 5.75 -5.91
N ALA A 23 -10.06 4.47 -6.13
CA ALA A 23 -9.27 3.34 -5.64
C ALA A 23 -7.83 3.37 -6.19
N ALA A 24 -7.68 3.51 -7.50
CA ALA A 24 -6.36 3.59 -8.14
C ALA A 24 -5.58 4.83 -7.69
N GLY A 25 -6.23 5.99 -7.61
CA GLY A 25 -5.65 7.22 -7.09
C GLY A 25 -5.17 7.08 -5.65
N GLY A 26 -5.99 6.49 -4.78
CA GLY A 26 -5.65 6.22 -3.38
C GLY A 26 -4.46 5.27 -3.23
N ILE A 27 -4.42 4.19 -4.02
CA ILE A 27 -3.29 3.25 -4.03
C ILE A 27 -2.01 3.96 -4.50
N LEU A 28 -2.07 4.67 -5.62
CA LEU A 28 -0.91 5.37 -6.17
C LEU A 28 -0.39 6.44 -5.22
N LEU A 29 -1.28 7.24 -4.63
CA LEU A 29 -0.93 8.24 -3.63
C LEU A 29 -0.35 7.58 -2.37
N GLY A 30 -0.95 6.52 -1.85
CA GLY A 30 -0.43 5.78 -0.70
C GLY A 30 0.98 5.25 -0.97
N LEU A 31 1.20 4.59 -2.11
CA LEU A 31 2.52 4.09 -2.51
C LEU A 31 3.54 5.22 -2.70
N ALA A 32 3.12 6.37 -3.24
CA ALA A 32 3.97 7.54 -3.36
C ALA A 32 4.37 8.08 -1.98
N VAL A 33 3.43 8.15 -1.03
CA VAL A 33 3.68 8.54 0.36
C VAL A 33 4.68 7.60 1.03
N VAL A 34 4.53 6.27 0.88
CA VAL A 34 5.50 5.30 1.43
C VAL A 34 6.90 5.50 0.85
N ARG A 35 7.02 5.72 -0.46
CA ARG A 35 8.31 6.02 -1.11
C ARG A 35 8.93 7.32 -0.61
N ALA A 36 8.11 8.34 -0.35
CA ALA A 36 8.58 9.60 0.24
C ALA A 36 9.03 9.38 1.70
N PHE A 37 8.23 8.65 2.49
CA PHE A 37 8.53 8.31 3.88
C PHE A 37 9.85 7.55 4.00
N ARG A 38 10.14 6.61 3.09
CA ARG A 38 11.43 5.92 3.05
C ARG A 38 12.61 6.91 3.02
N LYS A 39 12.56 7.91 2.15
CA LYS A 39 13.61 8.94 2.05
C LYS A 39 13.73 9.76 3.34
N VAL A 40 12.61 10.10 3.97
CA VAL A 40 12.59 10.87 5.21
C VAL A 40 13.14 10.06 6.38
N ILE A 41 12.65 8.82 6.58
CA ILE A 41 13.07 7.92 7.65
C ILE A 41 14.57 7.63 7.55
N LEU A 42 15.08 7.24 6.38
CA LEU A 42 16.50 6.97 6.18
C LEU A 42 17.39 8.17 6.50
N LYS A 43 16.94 9.39 6.11
CA LYS A 43 17.68 10.61 6.40
C LYS A 43 17.66 10.95 7.89
N LYS A 44 16.52 10.74 8.56
CA LYS A 44 16.37 11.02 10.00
C LYS A 44 17.19 10.04 10.84
N ILE A 45 17.18 8.75 10.48
CA ILE A 45 17.95 7.73 11.18
C ILE A 45 19.44 7.96 10.98
N LYS A 46 19.92 8.30 9.77
CA LYS A 46 21.33 8.69 9.57
C LYS A 46 21.78 9.87 10.43
N ASN A 47 20.91 10.87 10.59
CA ASN A 47 21.23 12.03 11.42
C ASN A 47 21.21 11.71 12.92
N LEU A 48 20.36 10.78 13.37
CA LEU A 48 20.31 10.28 14.76
C LEU A 48 21.47 9.31 15.07
N ALA A 49 21.88 8.49 14.10
CA ALA A 49 23.01 7.57 14.21
C ALA A 49 24.37 8.29 14.25
N ALA A 50 24.47 9.49 13.68
CA ALA A 50 25.67 10.33 13.83
C ALA A 50 25.98 10.67 15.30
N THR A 51 24.97 10.62 16.18
CA THR A 51 25.11 10.82 17.63
C THR A 51 25.29 9.53 18.44
N THR A 52 25.14 8.34 17.84
CA THR A 52 25.23 7.05 18.56
C THR A 52 25.86 5.98 17.66
N GLN A 53 27.10 5.58 17.96
CA GLN A 53 27.71 4.38 17.37
C GLN A 53 26.96 3.12 17.86
N MET A 54 25.86 2.71 17.22
CA MET A 54 25.15 1.50 17.64
C MET A 54 24.66 0.63 16.48
N ARG A 55 25.16 -0.61 16.48
CA ARG A 55 24.81 -1.75 15.61
C ARG A 55 23.31 -2.11 15.60
N TYR A 56 22.52 -1.54 16.51
CA TYR A 56 21.09 -1.75 16.62
C TYR A 56 20.25 -0.87 15.67
N ASP A 57 20.72 0.33 15.33
CA ASP A 57 20.00 1.21 14.39
C ASP A 57 19.90 0.57 13.00
N ASP A 58 20.99 -0.03 12.52
CA ASP A 58 21.02 -0.70 11.20
C ASP A 58 20.06 -1.89 11.15
N LEU A 59 19.96 -2.68 12.23
CA LEU A 59 19.02 -3.81 12.33
C LEU A 59 17.55 -3.35 12.27
N VAL A 60 17.22 -2.23 12.92
CA VAL A 60 15.86 -1.68 12.91
C VAL A 60 15.52 -1.13 11.52
N VAL A 61 16.46 -0.40 10.89
CA VAL A 61 16.29 0.12 9.52
C VAL A 61 16.08 -1.02 8.53
N GLU A 62 16.94 -2.05 8.59
CA GLU A 62 16.87 -3.20 7.70
C GLU A 62 15.56 -3.98 7.91
N GLY A 63 15.12 -4.14 9.15
CA GLY A 63 13.82 -4.75 9.47
C GLY A 63 12.64 -3.95 8.88
N ILE A 64 12.65 -2.63 9.02
CA ILE A 64 11.60 -1.77 8.44
C ILE A 64 11.64 -1.82 6.91
N GLU A 65 12.81 -1.79 6.28
CA GLU A 65 12.91 -1.86 4.82
C GLU A 65 12.47 -3.22 4.27
N LYS A 66 12.84 -4.32 4.94
CA LYS A 66 12.60 -5.68 4.47
C LYS A 66 11.21 -6.22 4.80
N PHE A 67 10.62 -5.80 5.92
CA PHE A 67 9.31 -6.28 6.39
C PHE A 67 8.27 -5.17 6.45
N GLY A 68 8.61 -4.03 7.05
CA GLY A 68 7.67 -2.91 7.23
C GLY A 68 7.17 -2.31 5.91
N LEU A 69 8.06 -1.99 4.99
CA LEU A 69 7.68 -1.38 3.70
C LEU A 69 6.78 -2.29 2.85
N PRO A 70 7.08 -3.59 2.65
CA PRO A 70 6.17 -4.48 1.93
C PRO A 70 4.80 -4.62 2.60
N ILE A 71 4.75 -4.74 3.94
CA ILE A 71 3.48 -4.84 4.68
C ILE A 71 2.62 -3.59 4.48
N VAL A 72 3.22 -2.40 4.61
CA VAL A 72 2.49 -1.14 4.42
C VAL A 72 2.01 -1.00 2.97
N ASN A 73 2.83 -1.35 1.98
CA ASN A 73 2.42 -1.33 0.57
C ASN A 73 1.24 -2.27 0.32
N LEU A 74 1.26 -3.48 0.89
CA LEU A 74 0.16 -4.42 0.78
C LEU A 74 -1.09 -3.95 1.50
N ALA A 75 -0.97 -3.32 2.67
CA ALA A 75 -2.10 -2.74 3.38
C ALA A 75 -2.76 -1.63 2.54
N ILE A 76 -1.98 -0.78 1.88
CA ILE A 76 -2.48 0.26 0.97
C ILE A 76 -3.25 -0.35 -0.20
N VAL A 77 -2.67 -1.36 -0.86
CA VAL A 77 -3.34 -2.05 -1.97
C VAL A 77 -4.60 -2.76 -1.48
N TYR A 78 -4.53 -3.46 -0.34
CA TYR A 78 -5.67 -4.15 0.26
C TYR A 78 -6.82 -3.19 0.55
N TRP A 79 -6.55 -2.06 1.20
CA TRP A 79 -7.57 -1.07 1.50
C TRP A 79 -8.13 -0.42 0.24
N GLY A 80 -7.27 -0.03 -0.71
CA GLY A 80 -7.74 0.54 -1.97
C GLY A 80 -8.61 -0.43 -2.76
N VAL A 81 -8.25 -1.71 -2.81
CA VAL A 81 -9.07 -2.74 -3.44
C VAL A 81 -10.38 -2.94 -2.67
N LYS A 82 -10.37 -2.99 -1.34
CA LYS A 82 -11.56 -3.13 -0.49
C LYS A 82 -12.55 -1.95 -0.60
N THR A 83 -12.13 -0.78 -1.08
CA THR A 83 -13.08 0.30 -1.40
C THR A 83 -13.98 -0.01 -2.60
N LEU A 84 -13.63 -1.01 -3.41
CA LEU A 84 -14.44 -1.51 -4.51
C LEU A 84 -15.30 -2.68 -4.04
N THR A 85 -16.52 -2.75 -4.55
CA THR A 85 -17.40 -3.91 -4.40
C THR A 85 -16.80 -5.08 -5.16
N LEU A 86 -16.10 -5.99 -4.47
CA LEU A 86 -15.45 -7.12 -5.12
C LEU A 86 -16.38 -8.32 -5.19
N PRO A 87 -16.52 -8.98 -6.35
CA PRO A 87 -17.16 -10.28 -6.42
C PRO A 87 -16.36 -11.30 -5.56
N GLU A 88 -17.04 -12.31 -5.01
CA GLU A 88 -16.46 -13.26 -4.04
C GLU A 88 -15.10 -13.84 -4.46
N LYS A 89 -14.92 -14.12 -5.76
CA LYS A 89 -13.67 -14.63 -6.33
C LYS A 89 -12.50 -13.66 -6.13
N ALA A 90 -12.72 -12.36 -6.32
CA ALA A 90 -11.67 -11.36 -6.16
C ALA A 90 -11.36 -11.10 -4.68
N GLY A 91 -12.38 -11.13 -3.80
CA GLY A 91 -12.17 -11.11 -2.35
C GLY A 91 -11.31 -12.29 -1.87
N HIS A 92 -11.55 -13.49 -2.41
CA HIS A 92 -10.77 -14.68 -2.08
C HIS A 92 -9.30 -14.57 -2.53
N VAL A 93 -9.02 -14.02 -3.72
CA VAL A 93 -7.65 -13.80 -4.20
C VAL A 93 -6.90 -12.82 -3.29
N VAL A 94 -7.55 -11.73 -2.90
CA VAL A 94 -6.98 -10.74 -1.98
C VAL A 94 -6.69 -11.36 -0.61
N GLY A 95 -7.61 -12.17 -0.08
CA GLY A 95 -7.42 -12.92 1.16
C GLY A 95 -6.24 -13.89 1.10
N VAL A 96 -6.11 -14.64 -0.01
CA VAL A 96 -4.99 -15.56 -0.22
C VAL A 96 -3.67 -14.80 -0.36
N ALA A 97 -3.64 -13.69 -1.09
CA ALA A 97 -2.43 -12.87 -1.21
C ALA A 97 -1.96 -12.34 0.14
N LEU A 98 -2.88 -11.86 0.99
CA LEU A 98 -2.55 -11.48 2.37
C LEU A 98 -2.03 -12.66 3.19
N ALA A 99 -2.69 -13.83 3.11
CA ALA A 99 -2.28 -15.02 3.83
C ALA A 99 -0.86 -15.49 3.42
N VAL A 100 -0.53 -15.47 2.13
CA VAL A 100 0.81 -15.83 1.61
C VAL A 100 1.86 -14.87 2.14
N VAL A 101 1.59 -13.57 2.15
CA VAL A 101 2.54 -12.57 2.66
C VAL A 101 2.77 -12.77 4.15
N VAL A 102 1.68 -12.93 4.92
CA VAL A 102 1.78 -13.17 6.36
C VAL A 102 2.55 -14.46 6.63
N ALA A 103 2.27 -15.54 5.89
CA ALA A 103 2.99 -16.81 6.01
C ALA A 103 4.48 -16.65 5.68
N TYR A 104 4.84 -15.93 4.61
CA TYR A 104 6.23 -15.64 4.27
C TYR A 104 6.97 -14.86 5.36
N PHE A 105 6.26 -14.03 6.13
CA PHE A 105 6.87 -13.29 7.24
C PHE A 105 6.91 -14.04 8.57
N LEU A 106 6.12 -15.11 8.72
CA LEU A 106 6.08 -15.95 9.91
C LEU A 106 7.04 -17.14 9.86
N ILE A 107 7.45 -17.58 8.66
CA ILE A 107 8.31 -18.74 8.40
C ILE A 107 9.71 -18.25 8.03
#